data_AF-A0A679KBJ7-F1
#
_entry.id   AF-A0A679KBJ7-F1
#
_cell.length_a   1.000
_cell.length_b   1.000
_cell.length_c   1.000
_cell.angle_alpha   90.00
_cell.angle_beta   90.00
_cell.angle_gamma   90.00
#
_symmetry.space_group_name_H-M   'P 1'
#
loop_
_entity.id
_entity.type
_entity.pdbx_description
1 polymer ?
#
loop_
_entity_poly.entity_id
_entity_poly.type
_entity_poly.pdbx_seq_one_letter_code
_entity_poly.pdbx_strand_id
1 'polypeptide(L)'
;MKLVIRKREPGVPLPVVEELVEAPQSALDEKVRREIASNPEVLVPWFLIASYVRQVHSLWLVSAALYDELAAALTVQWDIVEHRYKNLISLEDLRERGLRLTAREYPGVIRSAAQMLVKLHLGIKIEIDWRLARG
;
A
#
# COMPACT_ATOMS: atom_id res chain seq x y z
N MET A 1 -40.81 26.99 -31.60
CA MET A 1 -39.94 26.32 -30.61
C MET A 1 -39.44 25.03 -31.25
N LYS A 2 -38.13 24.92 -31.57
CA LYS A 2 -37.55 23.78 -32.30
C LYS A 2 -37.06 22.72 -31.32
N LEU A 3 -37.55 21.49 -31.43
CA LEU A 3 -37.04 20.33 -30.71
C LEU A 3 -35.92 19.69 -31.55
N VAL A 4 -34.71 19.61 -31.03
CA VAL A 4 -33.58 18.90 -31.66
C VAL A 4 -33.29 17.66 -30.82
N ILE A 5 -33.62 16.49 -31.34
CA ILE A 5 -33.29 15.20 -30.73
C ILE A 5 -31.95 14.75 -31.30
N ARG A 6 -30.91 14.61 -30.44
CA ARG A 6 -29.63 14.01 -30.84
C ARG A 6 -29.63 12.52 -30.49
N LYS A 7 -29.33 11.69 -31.49
CA LYS A 7 -29.16 10.24 -31.37
C LYS A 7 -27.86 9.96 -30.57
N ARG A 8 -27.93 9.09 -29.56
CA ARG A 8 -26.76 8.64 -28.78
C ARG A 8 -25.99 7.61 -29.61
N GLU A 9 -24.73 7.87 -29.93
CA GLU A 9 -23.85 6.88 -30.56
C GLU A 9 -23.42 5.81 -29.53
N PRO A 10 -23.49 4.50 -29.86
CA PRO A 10 -22.98 3.46 -28.99
C PRO A 10 -21.48 3.23 -29.27
N GLY A 11 -20.66 3.11 -28.22
CA GLY A 11 -19.38 2.40 -28.33
C GLY A 11 -18.08 3.21 -28.33
N VAL A 12 -17.97 4.28 -27.53
CA VAL A 12 -16.65 4.66 -27.02
C VAL A 12 -16.60 4.25 -25.56
N PRO A 13 -15.77 3.26 -25.16
CA PRO A 13 -15.44 3.11 -23.76
C PRO A 13 -14.72 4.39 -23.36
N LEU A 14 -15.43 5.25 -22.62
CA LEU A 14 -14.74 6.20 -21.76
C LEU A 14 -13.86 5.34 -20.84
N PRO A 15 -12.57 5.68 -20.62
CA PRO A 15 -11.83 5.03 -19.55
C PRO A 15 -12.69 5.17 -18.31
N VAL A 16 -13.00 4.03 -17.69
CA VAL A 16 -13.53 3.99 -16.33
C VAL A 16 -12.40 4.58 -15.49
N VAL A 17 -12.40 5.90 -15.33
CA VAL A 17 -11.72 6.51 -14.21
C VAL A 17 -12.62 6.13 -13.05
N GLU A 18 -12.37 4.92 -12.55
CA GLU A 18 -12.86 4.47 -11.26
C GLU A 18 -12.32 5.53 -10.31
N GLU A 19 -13.18 6.45 -9.89
CA GLU A 19 -12.86 7.41 -8.84
C GLU A 19 -12.30 6.59 -7.69
N LEU A 20 -10.98 6.66 -7.49
CA LEU A 20 -10.36 6.25 -6.26
C LEU A 20 -11.03 7.10 -5.19
N VAL A 21 -12.01 6.52 -4.50
CA VAL A 21 -12.76 7.20 -3.45
C VAL A 21 -11.77 7.51 -2.33
N GLU A 22 -11.17 8.70 -2.37
CA GLU A 22 -10.21 9.16 -1.38
C GLU A 22 -10.92 9.58 -0.08
N ALA A 23 -11.26 8.59 0.77
CA ALA A 23 -11.24 8.67 2.25
C ALA A 23 -11.64 7.31 2.84
N PRO A 24 -10.70 6.57 3.47
CA PRO A 24 -10.33 6.78 4.88
C PRO A 24 -8.81 6.71 5.16
N GLN A 25 -7.98 6.92 4.13
CA GLN A 25 -6.52 6.84 4.23
C GLN A 25 -5.91 8.04 4.99
N SER A 26 -6.48 9.25 4.90
CA SER A 26 -5.88 10.46 5.49
C SER A 26 -5.68 10.43 7.01
N ALA A 27 -6.61 9.81 7.76
CA ALA A 27 -6.49 9.70 9.21
C ALA A 27 -5.46 8.64 9.65
N LEU A 28 -5.37 7.52 8.91
CA LEU A 28 -4.32 6.53 9.13
C LEU A 28 -2.98 7.14 8.72
N ASP A 29 -2.91 7.82 7.60
CA ASP A 29 -1.68 8.41 7.10
C ASP A 29 -1.10 9.41 8.10
N GLU A 30 -1.93 10.29 8.67
CA GLU A 30 -1.53 11.21 9.73
C GLU A 30 -1.02 10.47 10.97
N LYS A 31 -1.68 9.37 11.36
CA LYS A 31 -1.21 8.53 12.46
C LYS A 31 0.17 7.94 12.16
N VAL A 32 0.37 7.38 10.97
CA VAL A 32 1.66 6.82 10.54
C VAL A 32 2.74 7.89 10.56
N ARG A 33 2.46 9.10 10.03
CA ARG A 33 3.40 10.23 10.06
C ARG A 33 3.85 10.60 11.48
N ARG A 34 2.92 10.61 12.44
CA ARG A 34 3.26 10.84 13.85
C ARG A 34 4.12 9.73 14.44
N GLU A 35 3.81 8.47 14.13
CA GLU A 35 4.58 7.33 14.61
C GLU A 35 6.02 7.34 14.08
N ILE A 36 6.21 7.52 12.76
CA ILE A 36 7.54 7.57 12.15
C ILE A 36 8.38 8.75 12.65
N ALA A 37 7.73 9.89 12.97
CA ALA A 37 8.42 11.05 13.55
C ALA A 37 8.90 10.78 14.98
N SER A 38 8.19 9.93 15.73
CA SER A 38 8.53 9.58 17.11
C SER A 38 9.52 8.41 17.22
N ASN A 39 9.49 7.46 16.29
CA ASN A 39 10.37 6.29 16.27
C ASN A 39 10.70 5.88 14.82
N PRO A 40 11.90 6.20 14.31
CA PRO A 40 12.33 5.79 12.97
C PRO A 40 12.31 4.27 12.71
N GLU A 41 12.46 3.42 13.73
CA GLU A 41 12.46 1.97 13.55
C GLU A 41 11.12 1.44 12.99
N VAL A 42 10.03 2.19 13.20
CA VAL A 42 8.71 1.81 12.68
C VAL A 42 8.59 2.00 11.16
N LEU A 43 9.55 2.66 10.50
CA LEU A 43 9.59 2.77 9.05
C LEU A 43 9.64 1.40 8.36
N VAL A 44 10.44 0.47 8.90
CA VAL A 44 10.59 -0.88 8.33
C VAL A 44 9.27 -1.66 8.37
N PRO A 45 8.59 -1.85 9.51
CA PRO A 45 7.32 -2.54 9.53
C PRO A 45 6.24 -1.80 8.73
N TRP A 46 6.15 -0.47 8.75
CA TRP A 46 5.17 0.26 7.95
C TRP A 46 5.37 0.06 6.44
N PHE A 47 6.62 0.15 5.96
CA PHE A 47 6.92 -0.09 4.55
C PHE A 47 6.62 -1.53 4.13
N LEU A 48 6.97 -2.52 4.96
CA LEU A 48 6.66 -3.94 4.71
C LEU A 48 5.15 -4.22 4.70
N ILE A 49 4.40 -3.66 5.65
CA ILE A 49 2.93 -3.82 5.73
C ILE A 49 2.27 -3.22 4.49
N ALA A 50 2.60 -1.97 4.13
CA ALA A 50 2.00 -1.29 2.98
C ALA A 50 2.36 -2.01 1.67
N SER A 51 3.62 -2.45 1.53
CA SER A 51 4.09 -3.23 0.39
C SER A 51 3.34 -4.56 0.25
N TYR A 52 3.15 -5.29 1.36
CA TYR A 52 2.42 -6.55 1.37
C TYR A 52 0.97 -6.37 0.90
N VAL A 53 0.25 -5.38 1.46
CA VAL A 53 -1.15 -5.13 1.08
C VAL A 53 -1.25 -4.74 -0.40
N ARG A 54 -0.35 -3.89 -0.89
CA ARG A 54 -0.34 -3.44 -2.29
C ARG A 54 -0.01 -4.53 -3.28
N GLN A 55 1.06 -5.28 -3.03
CA GLN A 55 1.60 -6.21 -4.02
C GLN A 55 0.90 -7.56 -3.99
N VAL A 56 0.52 -8.03 -2.80
CA VAL A 56 -0.10 -9.37 -2.65
C VAL A 56 -1.61 -9.30 -2.83
N HIS A 57 -2.26 -8.21 -2.41
CA HIS A 57 -3.71 -8.11 -2.42
C HIS A 57 -4.26 -7.05 -3.38
N SER A 58 -3.39 -6.32 -4.10
CA SER A 58 -3.80 -5.25 -5.02
C SER A 58 -4.66 -4.16 -4.34
N LEU A 59 -4.37 -3.87 -3.06
CA LEU A 59 -5.09 -2.90 -2.23
C LEU A 59 -4.17 -1.78 -1.71
N TRP A 60 -4.74 -0.63 -1.38
CA TRP A 60 -3.99 0.48 -0.77
C TRP A 60 -4.42 0.70 0.68
N LEU A 61 -3.56 0.33 1.64
CA LEU A 61 -3.81 0.57 3.07
C LEU A 61 -3.54 2.04 3.45
N VAL A 62 -2.46 2.60 2.92
CA VAL A 62 -2.06 4.01 3.04
C VAL A 62 -2.14 4.67 1.67
N SER A 63 -2.20 6.00 1.62
CA SER A 63 -2.16 6.70 0.33
C SER A 63 -0.85 6.42 -0.43
N ALA A 64 -0.90 6.59 -1.75
CA ALA A 64 0.30 6.52 -2.58
C ALA A 64 1.37 7.54 -2.16
N ALA A 65 0.94 8.75 -1.77
CA ALA A 65 1.83 9.79 -1.26
C ALA A 65 2.56 9.35 0.02
N LEU A 66 1.85 8.82 1.02
CA LEU A 66 2.49 8.33 2.23
C LEU A 66 3.40 7.12 1.95
N TYR A 67 3.02 6.22 1.05
CA TYR A 67 3.86 5.09 0.69
C TYR A 67 5.21 5.56 0.09
N ASP A 68 5.18 6.58 -0.75
CA ASP A 68 6.38 7.23 -1.30
C ASP A 68 7.20 7.92 -0.21
N GLU A 69 6.54 8.60 0.74
CA GLU A 69 7.19 9.21 1.91
C GLU A 69 7.90 8.16 2.78
N LEU A 70 7.28 7.00 3.03
CA LEU A 70 7.90 5.89 3.77
C LEU A 70 9.17 5.40 3.09
N ALA A 71 9.12 5.19 1.77
CA ALA A 71 10.27 4.75 0.99
C ALA A 71 11.42 5.77 1.02
N ALA A 72 11.09 7.06 0.85
CA ALA A 72 12.06 8.14 0.90
C ALA A 72 12.69 8.30 2.30
N ALA A 73 11.86 8.28 3.34
CA ALA A 73 12.31 8.40 4.73
C ALA A 73 13.23 7.23 5.13
N LEU A 74 12.88 6.00 4.74
CA LEU A 74 13.72 4.83 5.01
C LEU A 74 15.00 4.82 4.18
N THR A 75 15.01 5.43 2.98
CA THR A 75 16.23 5.63 2.19
C THR A 75 17.18 6.60 2.88
N VAL A 76 16.68 7.74 3.36
CA VAL A 76 17.48 8.75 4.06
C VAL A 76 18.04 8.20 5.38
N GLN A 77 17.24 7.43 6.10
CA GLN A 77 17.61 6.89 7.42
C GLN A 77 18.18 5.48 7.32
N TRP A 78 18.56 5.03 6.12
CA TRP A 78 18.94 3.64 5.89
C TRP A 78 20.05 3.20 6.82
N ASP A 79 21.12 3.96 6.99
CA ASP A 79 22.26 3.53 7.82
C ASP A 79 22.00 3.64 9.33
N ILE A 80 20.92 4.30 9.75
CA ILE A 80 20.58 4.57 11.15
C ILE A 80 19.52 3.62 11.68
N VAL A 81 18.53 3.26 10.85
CA VAL A 81 17.44 2.39 11.27
C VAL A 81 17.95 0.98 11.52
N GLU A 82 17.78 0.50 12.74
CA GLU A 82 18.04 -0.89 13.13
C GLU A 82 16.72 -1.62 13.32
N HIS A 83 16.45 -2.63 12.49
CA HIS A 83 15.25 -3.45 12.63
C HIS A 83 15.51 -4.85 12.09
N ARG A 84 15.02 -5.88 12.81
CA ARG A 84 15.25 -7.31 12.49
C ARG A 84 14.75 -7.77 11.12
N TYR A 85 13.90 -6.99 10.46
CA TYR A 85 13.35 -7.28 9.13
C TYR A 85 13.84 -6.31 8.06
N LYS A 86 14.77 -5.40 8.39
CA LYS A 86 15.34 -4.46 7.41
C LYS A 86 16.08 -5.18 6.29
N ASN A 87 16.65 -6.36 6.59
CA ASN A 87 17.31 -7.23 5.61
C ASN A 87 16.39 -7.78 4.51
N LEU A 88 15.07 -7.62 4.63
CA LEU A 88 14.10 -7.97 3.59
C LEU A 88 13.88 -6.85 2.56
N ILE A 89 14.53 -5.71 2.79
CA ILE A 89 14.43 -4.50 1.98
C ILE A 89 15.84 -4.21 1.46
N SER A 90 15.97 -3.82 0.20
CA SER A 90 17.19 -3.26 -0.35
C SER A 90 17.03 -1.76 -0.66
N LEU A 91 18.15 -1.05 -0.82
CA LEU A 91 18.10 0.34 -1.30
C LEU A 91 17.51 0.44 -2.73
N GLU A 92 17.61 -0.62 -3.53
CA GLU A 92 16.98 -0.70 -4.86
C GLU A 92 15.46 -0.78 -4.74
N ASP A 93 14.95 -1.63 -3.86
CA ASP A 93 13.51 -1.75 -3.55
C ASP A 93 12.90 -0.40 -3.15
N LEU A 94 13.61 0.37 -2.31
CA LEU A 94 13.14 1.69 -1.89
C LEU A 94 13.09 2.71 -3.04
N ARG A 95 14.07 2.66 -3.96
CA ARG A 95 14.08 3.53 -5.16
C ARG A 95 12.95 3.17 -6.11
N GLU A 96 12.71 1.88 -6.32
CA GLU A 96 11.62 1.34 -7.15
C GLU A 96 10.24 1.48 -6.48
N ARG A 97 10.20 1.84 -5.18
CA ARG A 97 9.00 1.87 -4.35
C ARG A 97 8.28 0.52 -4.41
N GLY A 98 9.01 -0.58 -4.33
CA GLY A 98 8.47 -1.93 -4.47
C GLY A 98 9.38 -2.94 -3.80
N LEU A 99 8.84 -4.11 -3.46
CA LEU A 99 9.62 -5.20 -2.87
C LEU A 99 9.58 -6.40 -3.79
N ARG A 100 10.71 -7.04 -4.01
CA ARG A 100 10.78 -8.31 -4.73
C ARG A 100 10.53 -9.49 -3.78
N LEU A 101 9.42 -9.44 -3.03
CA LEU A 101 9.03 -10.47 -2.07
C LEU A 101 7.73 -11.16 -2.49
N THR A 102 7.74 -12.49 -2.47
CA THR A 102 6.53 -13.30 -2.55
C THR A 102 5.74 -13.24 -1.24
N ALA A 103 4.45 -13.56 -1.29
CA ALA A 103 3.58 -13.58 -0.10
C ALA A 103 4.10 -14.47 1.05
N ARG A 104 4.91 -15.49 0.73
CA ARG A 104 5.50 -16.42 1.72
C ARG A 104 6.68 -15.81 2.47
N GLU A 105 7.45 -14.96 1.82
CA GLU A 105 8.68 -14.37 2.38
C GLU A 105 8.41 -13.25 3.39
N TYR A 106 7.22 -12.64 3.35
CA TYR A 106 6.80 -11.71 4.40
C TYR A 106 6.70 -12.40 5.77
N PRO A 107 7.28 -11.82 6.84
CA PRO A 107 7.17 -12.37 8.19
C PRO A 107 5.71 -12.52 8.62
N GLY A 108 5.41 -13.57 9.40
CA GLY A 108 4.05 -13.82 9.90
C GLY A 108 3.45 -12.61 10.63
N VAL A 109 4.26 -11.91 11.44
CA VAL A 109 3.83 -10.70 12.16
C VAL A 109 3.45 -9.54 11.23
N ILE A 110 4.14 -9.39 10.09
CA ILE A 110 3.79 -8.36 9.09
C ILE A 110 2.45 -8.71 8.44
N ARG A 111 2.25 -9.98 8.07
CA ARG A 111 0.98 -10.44 7.49
C ARG A 111 -0.20 -10.27 8.46
N SER A 112 -0.02 -10.64 9.73
CA SER A 112 -1.05 -10.47 10.76
C SER A 112 -1.36 -9.01 11.04
N ALA A 113 -0.34 -8.14 11.11
CA ALA A 113 -0.53 -6.70 11.26
C ALA A 113 -1.30 -6.10 10.07
N ALA A 114 -0.93 -6.48 8.85
CA ALA A 114 -1.64 -6.07 7.63
C ALA A 114 -3.10 -6.49 7.64
N GLN A 115 -3.40 -7.74 7.98
CA GLN A 115 -4.78 -8.24 8.11
C GLN A 115 -5.60 -7.44 9.12
N MET A 116 -5.01 -7.15 10.28
CA MET A 116 -5.67 -6.37 11.33
C MET A 116 -5.93 -4.94 10.89
N LEU A 117 -4.94 -4.26 10.30
CA LEU A 117 -5.06 -2.87 9.87
C LEU A 117 -6.03 -2.72 8.69
N VAL A 118 -5.98 -3.63 7.71
CA VAL A 118 -6.93 -3.65 6.60
C VAL A 118 -8.36 -3.87 7.10
N LYS A 119 -8.58 -4.79 8.04
CA LYS A 119 -9.89 -4.98 8.66
C LYS A 119 -10.37 -3.72 9.40
N LEU A 120 -9.48 -3.09 10.15
CA LEU A 120 -9.82 -1.93 10.98
C LEU A 120 -10.11 -0.67 10.13
N HIS A 121 -9.31 -0.43 9.10
CA HIS A 121 -9.35 0.83 8.33
C HIS A 121 -10.13 0.73 7.03
N LEU A 122 -10.21 -0.46 6.41
CA LEU A 122 -10.91 -0.68 5.15
C LEU A 122 -12.18 -1.52 5.32
N GLY A 123 -12.44 -2.07 6.51
CA GLY A 123 -13.65 -2.86 6.79
C GLY A 123 -13.70 -4.23 6.10
N ILE A 124 -12.60 -4.65 5.45
CA ILE A 124 -12.52 -5.90 4.67
C ILE A 124 -11.54 -6.89 5.30
N LYS A 125 -11.77 -8.18 5.08
CA LYS A 125 -10.85 -9.24 5.46
C LYS A 125 -9.99 -9.62 4.26
N ILE A 126 -8.67 -9.61 4.43
CA ILE A 126 -7.73 -10.14 3.43
C ILE A 126 -7.22 -11.51 3.87
N GLU A 127 -7.14 -12.44 2.92
CA GLU A 127 -6.63 -13.80 3.11
C GLU A 127 -5.70 -14.15 1.95
N ILE A 128 -4.67 -14.95 2.20
CA ILE A 128 -3.83 -15.47 1.11
C ILE A 128 -4.46 -16.75 0.60
N ASP A 129 -4.77 -16.80 -0.70
CA ASP A 129 -4.96 -18.08 -1.38
C ASP A 129 -3.59 -18.72 -1.65
N TRP A 130 -3.20 -19.66 -0.79
CA TRP A 130 -1.92 -20.36 -0.88
C TRP A 130 -1.77 -21.22 -2.14
N ARG A 131 -2.87 -21.48 -2.86
CA ARG A 131 -2.84 -22.20 -4.14
C ARG A 131 -2.31 -21.29 -5.25
N LEU A 132 -2.64 -20.01 -5.20
CA LEU A 132 -2.20 -18.97 -6.14
C LEU A 132 -0.86 -18.34 -5.72
N ALA A 133 -0.50 -18.43 -4.44
CA ALA A 133 0.78 -17.94 -3.91
C ALA A 133 2.00 -18.85 -4.20
N ARG A 134 1.88 -19.76 -5.17
CA ARG A 134 3.01 -20.52 -5.72
C ARG A 134 3.58 -19.73 -6.89
N GLY A 135 4.60 -18.92 -6.61
CA GLY A 135 5.59 -18.57 -7.63
C GLY A 135 6.33 -19.81 -8.09
#